data_AF-A0A4P6PF68-F1
#
_entry.id   AF-A0A4P6PF68-F1
#
_cell.length_a   1.000
_cell.length_b   1.000
_cell.length_c   1.000
_cell.angle_alpha   90.00
_cell.angle_beta   90.00
_cell.angle_gamma   90.00
#
_symmetry.space_group_name_H-M   'P 1'
#
loop_
_entity.id
_entity.type
_entity.pdbx_description
1 polymer ?
#
loop_
_entity_poly.entity_id
_entity_poly.type
_entity_poly.pdbx_seq_one_letter_code
_entity_poly.pdbx_strand_id
1 'polypeptide(L)'
;MNTKILMERETERNLSDALARGALLWAPLYSVGATAVSYMLTAENPAAATPVSELLMRSLLILAPACMLAETAGWVVFSKWKRLKHLGDRKAPLPKLVHFTPPLEAGKLREKRAA
;
A
#
# COMPACT_ATOMS: atom_id res chain seq x y z
N MET A 1 -24.68 -11.82 6.17
CA MET A 1 -23.28 -12.06 6.60
C MET A 1 -22.40 -11.04 5.90
N ASN A 2 -21.68 -10.20 6.67
CA ASN A 2 -21.07 -8.94 6.23
C ASN A 2 -19.86 -9.11 5.30
N THR A 3 -20.06 -9.01 3.99
CA THR A 3 -18.97 -8.90 2.99
C THR A 3 -18.49 -7.44 2.78
N LYS A 4 -19.20 -6.45 3.33
CA LYS A 4 -18.86 -5.02 3.15
C LYS A 4 -17.61 -4.57 3.91
N ILE A 5 -17.25 -5.23 5.00
CA ILE A 5 -16.11 -4.82 5.86
C ILE A 5 -14.77 -5.01 5.15
N LEU A 6 -14.64 -6.03 4.29
CA LEU A 6 -13.44 -6.25 3.48
C LEU A 6 -13.26 -5.18 2.40
N MET A 7 -14.36 -4.69 1.82
CA MET A 7 -14.31 -3.61 0.82
C MET A 7 -13.98 -2.25 1.44
N GLU A 8 -14.44 -1.97 2.66
CA GLU A 8 -14.09 -0.72 3.37
C GLU A 8 -12.58 -0.61 3.66
N ARG A 9 -11.89 -1.73 3.93
CA ARG A 9 -10.42 -1.73 4.13
C ARG A 9 -9.63 -1.47 2.85
N GLU A 10 -10.14 -1.79 1.66
CA GLU A 10 -9.45 -1.46 0.40
C GLU A 10 -9.52 0.03 0.04
N THR A 11 -10.47 0.76 0.64
CA THR A 11 -10.62 2.22 0.49
C THR A 11 -9.66 3.02 1.35
N GLU A 12 -9.09 2.44 2.40
CA GLU A 12 -8.18 3.11 3.34
C GLU A 12 -6.72 2.67 3.15
N ARG A 13 -6.25 2.55 1.91
CA ARG A 13 -4.81 2.41 1.68
C ARG A 13 -4.13 3.71 2.10
N ASN A 14 -3.36 3.65 3.18
CA ASN A 14 -2.54 4.76 3.67
C ASN A 14 -1.17 4.78 2.96
N LEU A 15 -0.53 5.94 2.92
CA LEU A 15 0.79 6.12 2.30
C LEU A 15 1.86 5.20 2.93
N SER A 16 1.75 4.92 4.23
CA SER A 16 2.64 3.99 4.93
C SER A 16 2.52 2.55 4.41
N ASP A 17 1.32 2.09 4.04
CA ASP A 17 1.10 0.76 3.47
C ASP A 17 1.68 0.66 2.06
N ALA A 18 1.55 1.71 1.25
CA ALA A 18 2.18 1.79 -0.07
C ALA A 18 3.72 1.76 0.02
N LEU A 19 4.29 2.48 0.99
CA LEU A 19 5.73 2.53 1.19
C LEU A 19 6.26 1.19 1.72
N ALA A 20 5.54 0.55 2.65
CA ALA A 20 5.86 -0.80 3.14
C ALA A 20 5.82 -1.84 2.01
N ARG A 21 4.84 -1.76 1.10
CA ARG A 21 4.80 -2.63 -0.10
C ARG A 21 5.98 -2.39 -1.03
N GLY A 22 6.34 -1.13 -1.30
CA GLY A 22 7.56 -0.82 -2.06
C GLY A 22 8.82 -1.37 -1.38
N ALA A 23 8.86 -1.31 -0.05
CA ALA A 23 9.92 -1.88 0.78
C ALA A 23 9.92 -3.43 0.83
N LEU A 24 8.79 -4.08 0.53
CA LEU A 24 8.72 -5.54 0.45
C LEU A 24 9.02 -6.04 -0.97
N LEU A 25 8.76 -5.23 -1.99
CA LEU A 25 8.96 -5.58 -3.39
C LEU A 25 10.43 -5.45 -3.84
N TRP A 26 11.22 -4.54 -3.25
CA TRP A 26 12.60 -4.35 -3.70
C TRP A 26 13.48 -5.58 -3.47
N ALA A 27 13.35 -6.28 -2.34
CA ALA A 27 14.22 -7.41 -1.99
C ALA A 27 14.14 -8.56 -3.01
N PRO A 28 12.96 -9.09 -3.39
CA PRO A 28 12.87 -10.11 -4.43
C PRO A 28 13.27 -9.58 -5.81
N LEU A 29 12.91 -8.34 -6.17
CA LEU A 29 13.33 -7.74 -7.45
C LEU A 29 14.85 -7.63 -7.56
N TYR A 30 15.48 -7.16 -6.48
CA TYR A 30 16.93 -7.02 -6.41
C TYR A 30 17.60 -8.38 -6.46
N SER A 31 17.11 -9.38 -5.71
CA SER A 31 17.67 -10.73 -5.72
C SER A 31 17.70 -11.32 -7.12
N VAL A 32 16.56 -11.30 -7.83
CA VAL A 32 16.46 -11.88 -9.17
C VAL A 32 17.32 -11.11 -10.18
N GLY A 33 17.29 -9.77 -10.13
CA GLY A 33 18.09 -8.92 -11.00
C GLY A 33 19.59 -9.11 -10.76
N ALA A 34 20.03 -9.10 -9.51
CA ALA A 34 21.43 -9.28 -9.13
C ALA A 34 21.96 -10.65 -9.56
N THR A 35 21.17 -11.72 -9.37
CA THR A 35 21.57 -13.06 -9.83
C THR A 35 21.66 -13.15 -11.35
N ALA A 36 20.72 -12.55 -12.08
CA ALA A 36 20.73 -12.58 -13.54
C ALA A 36 21.93 -11.80 -14.11
N VAL A 37 22.18 -10.59 -13.59
CA VAL A 37 23.32 -9.75 -13.99
C VAL A 37 24.64 -10.41 -13.63
N SER A 38 24.75 -10.97 -12.43
CA SER A 38 25.95 -11.70 -12.01
C SER A 38 26.20 -12.90 -12.92
N TYR A 39 25.17 -13.68 -13.26
CA TYR A 39 25.29 -14.82 -14.15
C TYR A 39 25.74 -14.41 -15.55
N MET A 40 25.11 -13.40 -16.17
CA MET A 40 25.51 -12.95 -17.51
C MET A 40 26.96 -12.46 -17.54
N LEU A 41 27.36 -11.62 -16.57
CA LEU A 41 28.69 -11.04 -16.54
C LEU A 41 29.79 -12.06 -16.22
N THR A 42 29.53 -12.99 -15.30
CA THR A 42 30.50 -14.02 -14.94
C THR A 42 30.58 -15.16 -15.97
N ALA A 43 29.51 -15.44 -16.70
CA ALA A 43 29.52 -16.39 -17.80
C ALA A 43 30.36 -15.90 -18.99
N GLU A 44 30.32 -14.59 -19.29
CA GLU A 44 31.09 -14.00 -20.40
C GLU A 44 32.51 -13.62 -19.99
N ASN A 45 32.74 -13.17 -18.76
CA ASN A 45 34.06 -12.76 -18.27
C ASN A 45 34.25 -13.12 -16.78
N PRO A 46 34.91 -14.24 -16.44
CA PRO A 46 35.12 -14.64 -15.05
C PRO A 46 35.99 -13.65 -14.25
N ALA A 47 36.82 -12.85 -14.93
CA ALA A 47 37.62 -11.79 -14.31
C ALA A 47 36.78 -10.58 -13.84
N ALA A 48 35.52 -10.46 -14.26
CA ALA A 48 34.64 -9.35 -13.89
C ALA A 48 33.97 -9.53 -12.51
N ALA A 49 34.21 -10.62 -11.79
CA ALA A 49 33.54 -10.90 -10.52
C ALA A 49 33.74 -9.81 -9.45
N THR A 50 34.94 -9.21 -9.38
CA THR A 50 35.27 -8.15 -8.42
C THR A 50 34.54 -6.82 -8.68
N PRO A 51 34.59 -6.21 -9.89
CA PRO A 51 33.86 -4.95 -10.15
C PRO A 51 32.33 -5.11 -10.11
N VAL A 52 31.81 -6.31 -10.38
CA VAL A 52 30.36 -6.59 -10.35
C VAL A 52 29.79 -6.40 -8.94
N SER A 53 30.51 -6.86 -7.91
CA SER A 53 30.06 -6.72 -6.51
C SER A 53 29.92 -5.26 -6.08
N GLU A 54 30.84 -4.39 -6.49
CA GLU A 54 30.80 -2.95 -6.17
C GLU A 54 29.65 -2.25 -6.89
N LEU A 55 29.44 -2.60 -8.16
CA LEU A 55 28.32 -2.09 -8.96
C LEU A 55 26.97 -2.50 -8.36
N LEU A 56 26.85 -3.77 -7.94
CA LEU A 56 25.64 -4.30 -7.29
C LEU A 56 25.37 -3.57 -5.97
N MET A 57 26.39 -3.36 -5.13
CA MET A 57 26.24 -2.61 -3.88
C MET A 57 25.77 -1.17 -4.12
N ARG A 58 26.32 -0.48 -5.12
CA ARG A 58 25.88 0.87 -5.49
C ARG A 58 24.44 0.89 -6.01
N SER A 59 24.04 -0.13 -6.78
CA SER A 59 22.67 -0.24 -7.29
C SER A 59 21.63 -0.47 -6.19
N LEU A 60 22.02 -1.10 -5.07
CA LEU A 60 21.14 -1.37 -3.93
C LEU A 60 20.65 -0.07 -3.27
N LEU A 61 21.51 0.95 -3.21
CA LEU A 61 21.19 2.27 -2.66
C LEU A 61 20.17 3.05 -3.51
N ILE A 62 20.06 2.73 -4.80
CA ILE A 62 19.18 3.43 -5.74
C ILE A 62 17.86 2.67 -5.91
N LEU A 63 17.92 1.33 -5.98
CA LEU A 63 16.75 0.52 -6.30
C LEU A 63 15.70 0.54 -5.18
N ALA A 64 16.11 0.46 -3.91
CA ALA A 64 15.20 0.49 -2.78
C ALA A 64 14.33 1.78 -2.73
N PRO A 65 14.91 3.00 -2.79
CA PRO A 65 14.09 4.21 -2.85
C PRO A 65 13.31 4.32 -4.16
N ALA A 66 13.82 3.82 -5.29
CA ALA A 66 13.07 3.81 -6.55
C ALA A 66 11.79 2.95 -6.46
N CYS A 67 11.84 1.77 -5.84
CA CYS A 67 10.66 0.92 -5.63
C CYS A 67 9.64 1.59 -4.69
N MET A 68 10.10 2.25 -3.62
CA MET A 68 9.22 3.01 -2.74
C MET A 68 8.54 4.19 -3.47
N LEU A 69 9.29 4.91 -4.31
CA LEU A 69 8.75 6.01 -5.11
C LEU A 69 7.74 5.52 -6.16
N ALA A 70 8.00 4.38 -6.80
CA ALA A 70 7.09 3.80 -7.78
C ALA A 70 5.74 3.40 -7.16
N GLU A 71 5.76 2.72 -6.00
CA GLU A 71 4.53 2.32 -5.29
C GLU A 71 3.77 3.52 -4.72
N THR A 72 4.48 4.51 -4.17
CA THR A 72 3.84 5.75 -3.68
C THR A 72 3.24 6.56 -4.83
N ALA A 73 3.91 6.67 -5.98
CA ALA A 73 3.36 7.30 -7.18
C ALA A 73 2.13 6.53 -7.70
N GLY A 74 2.20 5.19 -7.76
CA GLY A 74 1.07 4.33 -8.10
C GLY A 74 -0.13 4.53 -7.17
N TRP A 75 0.12 4.67 -5.87
CA TRP A 75 -0.90 4.99 -4.89
C TRP A 75 -1.53 6.38 -5.11
N VAL A 76 -0.73 7.41 -5.43
CA VAL A 76 -1.26 8.75 -5.74
C VAL A 76 -2.16 8.70 -6.99
N VAL A 77 -1.75 7.98 -8.03
CA VAL A 77 -2.57 7.82 -9.24
C VAL A 77 -3.86 7.05 -8.94
N PHE A 78 -3.78 5.95 -8.20
CA PHE A 78 -4.94 5.13 -7.85
C PHE A 78 -5.93 5.87 -6.94
N SER A 79 -5.43 6.62 -5.95
CA SER A 79 -6.26 7.44 -5.06
C SER A 79 -6.94 8.59 -5.81
N LYS A 80 -6.22 9.28 -6.72
CA LYS A 80 -6.81 10.29 -7.60
C LYS A 80 -7.86 9.69 -8.54
N TRP A 81 -7.61 8.51 -9.11
CA TRP A 81 -8.58 7.83 -9.97
C TRP A 81 -9.85 7.42 -9.19
N LYS A 82 -9.72 6.83 -8.00
CA LYS A 82 -10.87 6.55 -7.13
C LYS A 82 -11.69 7.81 -6.84
N ARG A 83 -11.01 8.92 -6.53
CA ARG A 83 -11.65 10.22 -6.28
C ARG A 83 -12.38 10.77 -7.52
N LEU A 84 -11.80 10.61 -8.71
CA LEU A 84 -12.41 10.96 -10.00
C LEU A 84 -13.64 10.09 -10.31
N LYS A 85 -13.58 8.78 -10.09
CA LYS A 85 -14.75 7.88 -10.24
C LYS A 85 -15.90 8.28 -9.33
N HIS A 86 -15.63 8.65 -8.07
CA HIS A 86 -16.66 9.14 -7.16
C HIS A 86 -17.26 10.50 -7.55
N LEU A 87 -16.53 11.35 -8.29
CA LEU A 87 -17.08 12.59 -8.85
C LEU A 87 -17.99 12.33 -10.05
N GLY A 88 -17.69 11.30 -10.87
CA GLY A 88 -18.56 10.86 -11.97
C GLY A 88 -19.88 10.23 -11.51
N ASP A 89 -19.90 9.59 -10.34
CA ASP A 89 -21.08 8.93 -9.76
C ASP A 89 -22.03 9.88 -8.99
N ARG A 90 -21.81 11.20 -9.03
CA ARG A 90 -22.62 12.22 -8.34
C ARG A 90 -24.08 12.38 -8.82
N LYS A 91 -24.63 11.42 -9.58
CA LYS A 91 -26.08 11.36 -9.82
C LYS A 91 -26.85 10.62 -8.71
N ALA A 92 -26.17 9.86 -7.85
CA ALA A 92 -26.80 9.23 -6.70
C ALA A 92 -26.71 10.18 -5.48
N PRO A 93 -27.84 10.64 -4.90
CA PRO A 93 -27.80 11.34 -3.63
C PRO A 93 -27.17 10.41 -2.58
N LEU A 94 -26.15 10.90 -1.87
CA LEU A 94 -25.56 10.18 -0.74
C LEU A 94 -26.70 9.71 0.17
N PRO A 95 -26.80 8.41 0.51
CA PRO A 95 -27.80 7.95 1.46
C PRO A 95 -27.54 8.72 2.75
N LYS A 96 -28.49 9.55 3.17
CA LYS A 96 -28.43 10.22 4.47
C LYS A 96 -28.23 9.11 5.51
N LEU A 97 -27.04 9.08 6.10
CA LEU A 97 -26.78 8.28 7.29
C LEU A 97 -27.88 8.68 8.29
N VAL A 98 -28.73 7.71 8.64
CA VAL A 98 -29.74 7.89 9.67
C VAL A 98 -28.99 8.42 10.89
N HIS A 99 -29.35 9.62 11.33
CA HIS A 99 -28.73 10.21 12.51
C HIS A 99 -28.97 9.23 13.66
N PHE A 100 -27.92 8.52 14.07
CA PHE A 100 -27.99 7.56 15.14
C PHE A 100 -28.13 8.37 16.42
N THR A 101 -29.36 8.69 16.80
CA THR A 101 -29.68 9.15 18.14
C THR A 101 -29.48 7.94 19.06
N PRO A 102 -28.44 7.92 19.91
CA PRO A 102 -28.33 6.85 20.89
C PRO A 102 -29.61 6.87 21.73
N PRO A 103 -30.24 5.70 22.00
CA PRO A 103 -31.43 5.67 22.82
C PRO A 103 -31.08 6.20 24.22
N LEU A 104 -31.58 7.40 24.54
CA LEU A 104 -31.51 8.01 25.87
C LEU A 104 -32.09 7.09 26.97
N GLU A 105 -32.79 6.02 26.59
CA GLU A 105 -33.30 4.99 27.49
C GLU A 105 -32.20 4.13 28.13
N ALA A 106 -31.02 4.00 27.52
CA ALA A 106 -29.91 3.23 28.11
C ALA A 106 -29.29 3.93 29.35
N GLY A 107 -29.45 5.25 29.49
CA GLY A 107 -29.03 5.99 30.69
C GLY A 107 -29.95 5.77 31.88
N LYS A 108 -31.28 5.67 31.65
CA LYS A 108 -32.29 5.54 32.72
C LYS A 108 -32.33 4.14 33.36
N LEU A 109 -31.88 3.11 32.64
CA LEU A 109 -31.77 1.75 33.20
C LEU A 109 -30.60 1.60 34.19
N ARG A 110 -29.60 2.49 34.12
CA ARG A 110 -28.45 2.45 35.03
C ARG A 110 -28.75 3.11 36.38
N GLU A 111 -29.58 4.16 36.39
CA GLU A 111 -30.04 4.80 37.64
C GLU A 111 -31.02 3.92 38.44
N LYS A 112 -31.91 3.17 37.77
CA LYS A 112 -32.83 2.26 38.47
C LYS A 112 -32.17 1.02 39.11
N ARG A 113 -30.93 0.71 38.77
CA ARG A 113 -30.15 -0.37 39.43
C ARG A 113 -29.23 0.15 40.54
N ALA A 114 -29.13 1.47 40.69
CA ALA A 114 -28.29 2.13 41.69
C ALA A 114 -29.11 2.75 42.84
N ALA A 115 -30.43 2.56 42.85
CA ALA A 115 -31.35 2.95 43.92
C ALA A 115 -31.93 1.71 44.61
#